data_AF-A0A4V3KY40-F1
#
_entry.id   AF-A0A4V3KY40-F1
#
_cell.length_a   1.000
_cell.length_b   1.000
_cell.length_c   1.000
_cell.angle_alpha   90.00
_cell.angle_beta   90.00
_cell.angle_gamma   90.00
#
_symmetry.space_group_name_H-M   'P 1'
#
loop_
_entity.id
_entity.type
_entity.pdbx_description
1 polymer ?
#
loop_
_entity_poly.entity_id
_entity_poly.type
_entity_poly.pdbx_seq_one_letter_code
_entity_poly.pdbx_strand_id
1 'polypeptide(L)' 'MPETAEKPRLRLLLDHFALIEDDREGWRVAHPLSEVLLLVVCGTIAAGDDFEDIA' A
#
# COMPACT_ATOMS: atom_id res chain seq x y z
N MET A 1 -24.69 0.08 21.42
CA MET A 1 -24.28 0.88 20.26
C MET A 1 -23.82 -0.11 19.21
N PRO A 2 -24.33 -0.12 17.95
CA PRO A 2 -23.90 -1.14 17.01
C PRO A 2 -22.40 -0.92 16.77
N GLU A 3 -21.63 -1.97 17.05
CA GLU A 3 -20.23 -2.08 16.68
C GLU A 3 -20.19 -1.97 15.15
N THR A 4 -19.82 -0.80 14.64
CA THR A 4 -19.55 -0.62 13.21
C THR A 4 -18.47 -1.62 12.87
N ALA A 5 -18.84 -2.72 12.20
CA ALA A 5 -17.89 -3.74 11.76
C ALA A 5 -16.73 -3.03 11.06
N GLU A 6 -15.60 -2.97 11.75
CA GLU A 6 -14.47 -2.14 11.33
C GLU A 6 -13.97 -2.74 10.02
N LYS A 7 -14.12 -2.01 8.90
CA LYS A 7 -13.46 -2.44 7.67
C LYS A 7 -11.98 -2.61 8.00
N PRO A 8 -11.33 -3.72 7.57
CA PRO A 8 -9.92 -3.90 7.86
C PRO A 8 -9.16 -2.66 7.37
N ARG A 9 -8.52 -1.94 8.31
CA ARG A 9 -7.93 -0.61 8.05
C ARG A 9 -6.91 -0.64 6.90
N LEU A 10 -6.24 -1.76 6.73
CA LEU A 10 -5.36 -2.05 5.59
C LEU A 10 -6.10 -1.99 4.25
N ARG A 11 -7.31 -2.55 4.16
CA ARG A 11 -8.07 -2.57 2.91
C ARG A 11 -8.45 -1.16 2.47
N LEU A 12 -8.82 -0.29 3.41
CA LEU A 12 -9.14 1.11 3.11
C LEU A 12 -7.93 1.87 2.55
N LEU A 13 -6.73 1.61 3.07
CA LEU A 13 -5.50 2.22 2.55
C LEU A 13 -5.15 1.71 1.15
N LEU A 14 -5.24 0.38 0.93
CA LEU A 14 -5.00 -0.21 -0.39
C LEU A 14 -6.02 0.28 -1.43
N ASP A 15 -7.30 0.39 -1.05
CA ASP A 15 -8.35 0.93 -1.92
C ASP A 15 -8.09 2.41 -2.25
N HIS A 16 -7.56 3.20 -1.30
CA HIS A 16 -7.17 4.59 -1.54
C HIS A 16 -5.98 4.70 -2.51
N PHE A 17 -4.93 3.90 -2.33
CA PHE A 17 -3.78 3.89 -3.23
C PHE A 17 -4.13 3.35 -4.62
N ALA A 18 -5.09 2.43 -4.72
CA ALA A 18 -5.57 1.90 -6.00
C ALA A 18 -6.33 2.94 -6.86
N LEU A 19 -6.61 4.13 -6.35
CA LEU A 19 -7.12 5.25 -7.15
C LEU A 19 -6.06 5.83 -8.10
N ILE A 20 -4.78 5.55 -7.85
CA ILE A 20 -3.69 5.96 -8.74
C ILE A 20 -3.63 4.96 -9.89
N GLU A 21 -3.75 5.46 -11.12
CA GLU A 21 -3.63 4.65 -12.32
C GLU A 21 -2.22 4.06 -12.44
N ASP A 22 -2.16 2.77 -12.76
CA ASP A 22 -0.92 2.04 -12.98
C ASP A 22 -0.78 1.69 -14.46
N ASP A 23 -0.09 2.55 -15.20
CA ASP A 23 0.13 2.39 -16.65
C ASP A 23 1.15 1.28 -17.00
N ARG A 24 1.71 0.60 -15.99
CA ARG A 24 2.64 -0.50 -16.20
C ARG A 24 1.89 -1.71 -16.75
N GLU A 25 2.52 -2.42 -17.66
CA GLU A 25 1.99 -3.67 -18.16
C GLU A 25 1.90 -4.70 -17.02
N GLY A 26 0.67 -5.11 -16.65
CA GLY A 26 0.41 -5.96 -15.49
C GLY A 26 1.20 -7.28 -15.46
N TRP A 27 1.55 -7.84 -16.63
CA TRP A 27 2.35 -9.06 -16.74
C TRP A 27 3.87 -8.84 -16.52
N ARG A 28 4.33 -7.58 -16.51
CA ARG A 28 5.72 -7.17 -16.29
C ARG A 28 5.97 -6.67 -14.86
N VAL A 29 4.95 -6.64 -14.01
CA VAL A 29 5.07 -6.19 -12.62
C VAL A 29 4.88 -7.37 -11.66
N ALA A 30 5.80 -7.51 -10.70
CA ALA A 30 5.72 -8.56 -9.68
C ALA A 30 4.65 -8.26 -8.61
N HIS A 31 4.40 -6.96 -8.35
CA HIS A 31 3.49 -6.49 -7.31
C HIS A 31 2.62 -5.33 -7.81
N PRO A 32 1.34 -5.26 -7.39
CA PRO A 32 0.47 -4.11 -7.64
C PRO A 32 1.05 -2.80 -7.11
N LEU A 33 0.78 -1.68 -7.79
CA LEU A 33 1.25 -0.37 -7.36
C LEU A 33 0.78 0.01 -5.96
N SER A 34 -0.46 -0.32 -5.60
CA SER A 34 -1.03 -0.02 -4.29
C SER A 34 -0.28 -0.67 -3.13
N GLU A 35 0.26 -1.88 -3.33
CA GLU A 35 1.08 -2.58 -2.33
C GLU A 35 2.46 -1.94 -2.20
N VAL A 36 3.08 -1.56 -3.32
CA VAL A 36 4.36 -0.85 -3.32
C VAL A 36 4.25 0.51 -2.64
N LEU A 37 3.18 1.27 -2.92
CA LEU A 37 2.92 2.56 -2.29
C LEU A 37 2.72 2.42 -0.77
N LEU A 38 2.02 1.38 -0.33
CA LEU A 38 1.88 1.09 1.10
C LEU A 38 3.24 0.87 1.75
N LEU A 39 4.10 0.04 1.15
CA LEU A 39 5.45 -0.24 1.67
C LEU A 39 6.31 1.03 1.75
N VAL A 40 6.31 1.86 0.70
CA VAL A 40 7.06 3.13 0.69
C VAL A 40 6.57 4.09 1.77
N VAL A 41 5.26 4.21 1.95
CA VAL A 41 4.67 5.06 3.01
C VAL A 41 5.07 4.55 4.39
N CYS A 42 5.00 3.24 4.62
CA CYS A 42 5.45 2.63 5.87
C CYS A 42 6.94 2.89 6.14
N GLY A 43 7.82 2.66 5.16
CA GLY A 43 9.26 2.95 5.28
C GLY A 43 9.52 4.44 5.56
N THR A 44 8.83 5.34 4.85
CA THR A 44 8.96 6.79 5.07
C THR A 44 8.56 7.20 6.49
N ILE A 45 7.45 6.67 7.01
CA ILE A 45 7.00 6.94 8.39
C ILE A 45 7.98 6.39 9.42
N ALA A 46 8.58 5.24 9.14
CA ALA A 46 9.58 4.60 9.99
C ALA A 46 10.96 5.28 9.93
N ALA A 47 11.13 6.31 9.09
CA ALA A 47 12.42 6.89 8.75
C ALA A 47 13.44 5.83 8.28
N GLY A 48 12.95 4.83 7.52
CA GLY A 48 13.80 3.90 6.79
C GLY A 48 14.52 4.65 5.67
N ASP A 49 15.85 4.62 5.70
CA ASP A 49 16.70 5.35 4.76
C ASP A 49 17.02 4.50 3.52
N ASP A 50 16.80 3.18 3.59
CA ASP A 50 16.95 2.24 2.47
C ASP A 50 15.73 1.31 2.31
N PHE A 51 15.55 0.75 1.12
CA PHE A 51 14.56 -0.30 0.84
C PHE A 51 14.84 -1.59 1.62
N GLU A 52 16.10 -1.83 2.00
CA GLU A 52 16.48 -2.93 2.90
C GLU A 52 15.81 -2.80 4.28
N ASP A 53 15.50 -1.58 4.73
CA ASP A 53 14.85 -1.30 6.02
C ASP A 53 13.35 -1.61 6.01
N ILE A 54 12.77 -1.88 4.83
CA ILE A 54 11.34 -2.16 4.63
C ILE A 54 11.04 -3.67 4.67
N ALA A 55 12.07 -4.52 4.59
CA ALA A 55 11.97 -5.99 4.43
C ALA A 55 11.50 -6.75 5.69
#